data_AF-V5I6A4-F1
#
_entry.id   AF-V5I6A4-F1
#
_cell.length_a   1.000
_cell.length_b   1.000
_cell.length_c   1.000
_cell.angle_alpha   90.00
_cell.angle_beta   90.00
_cell.angle_gamma   90.00
#
_symmetry.space_group_name_H-M   'P 1'
#
loop_
_entity.id
_entity.type
_entity.pdbx_description
1 polymer ?
#
loop_
_entity_poly.entity_id
_entity_poly.type
_entity_poly.pdbx_seq_one_letter_code
_entity_poly.pdbx_strand_id
1 'polypeptide(L)'
;LKLLPAMVSCNGEMHAVEVIKYLEFCIDKLKNTDKAIHNFLVSLYAKHDPQKLMEYLNSQGQELSLVNYDVHFALRLCHENNLTEACVQLSGLLGLWEAAVDLALTVDLELAKKMANMSPETEAELRKKLWLKIAQNVVSGKDDIQQAMAFLKQCDLIKIEDILPFFSDFVTIDHFKDAICDSLKEYNQHIQNLKDEMEEATKSAEQVRDEIQSFRNHYTLINSS
;
A
#
# COMPACT_ATOMS: atom_id res chain seq x y z
N LEU A 1 15.64 11.58 -34.93
CA LEU A 1 16.46 10.44 -34.47
C LEU A 1 17.97 10.55 -34.74
N LYS A 2 18.52 11.56 -35.45
CA LYS A 2 19.99 11.71 -35.68
C LYS A 2 20.76 12.58 -34.67
N LEU A 3 20.10 13.17 -33.67
CA LEU A 3 20.72 14.12 -32.73
C LEU A 3 21.05 13.53 -31.33
N LEU A 4 20.51 12.34 -31.00
CA LEU A 4 20.74 11.68 -29.71
C LEU A 4 22.24 11.41 -29.42
N PRO A 5 23.06 10.92 -30.37
CA PRO A 5 24.47 10.63 -30.09
C PRO A 5 25.32 11.88 -29.84
N ALA A 6 25.00 12.99 -30.52
CA ALA A 6 25.73 14.25 -30.38
C ALA A 6 25.46 14.92 -29.02
N MET A 7 24.27 14.72 -28.46
CA MET A 7 23.88 15.29 -27.17
C MET A 7 24.39 14.49 -25.96
N VAL A 8 24.64 13.19 -26.14
CA VAL A 8 25.31 12.35 -25.13
C VAL A 8 26.82 12.67 -25.03
N SER A 9 27.40 13.31 -26.05
CA SER A 9 28.84 13.56 -26.13
C SER A 9 29.30 14.91 -25.55
N CYS A 10 28.38 15.78 -25.12
CA CYS A 10 28.70 17.15 -24.69
C CYS A 10 28.43 17.35 -23.19
N ASN A 11 29.45 17.09 -22.37
CA ASN A 11 29.46 17.10 -20.90
C ASN A 11 29.38 18.49 -20.21
N GLY A 12 28.76 19.49 -20.84
CA GLY A 12 28.59 20.81 -20.21
C GLY A 12 27.35 20.89 -19.33
N GLU A 13 27.48 21.23 -18.04
CA GLU A 13 26.33 21.45 -17.13
C GLU A 13 25.33 22.49 -17.68
N MET A 14 25.85 23.51 -18.38
CA MET A 14 25.03 24.55 -19.01
C MET A 14 24.19 24.00 -20.18
N HIS A 15 24.74 23.04 -20.94
CA HIS A 15 24.02 22.37 -22.01
C HIS A 15 22.98 21.41 -21.46
N ALA A 16 23.25 20.70 -20.35
CA ALA A 16 22.24 19.83 -19.74
C ALA A 16 20.95 20.60 -19.39
N VAL A 17 21.05 21.82 -18.88
CA VAL A 17 19.88 22.67 -18.57
C VAL A 17 19.13 23.12 -19.83
N GLU A 18 19.84 23.50 -20.89
CA GLU A 18 19.21 23.87 -22.17
C GLU A 18 18.52 22.68 -22.83
N VAL A 19 19.13 21.50 -22.72
CA VAL A 19 18.58 20.24 -23.20
C VAL A 19 17.33 19.87 -22.41
N ILE A 20 17.35 19.95 -21.08
CA ILE A 20 16.17 19.72 -20.24
C ILE A 20 15.02 20.62 -20.70
N LYS A 21 15.26 21.94 -20.84
CA LYS A 21 14.22 22.89 -21.31
C LYS A 21 13.67 22.55 -22.69
N TYR A 22 14.54 22.11 -23.61
CA TYR A 22 14.11 21.70 -24.94
C TYR A 22 13.26 20.43 -24.89
N LEU A 23 13.64 19.45 -24.05
CA LEU A 23 12.88 18.22 -23.86
C LEU A 23 11.54 18.47 -23.17
N GLU A 24 11.49 19.32 -22.14
CA GLU A 24 10.26 19.81 -21.49
C GLU A 24 9.33 20.43 -22.54
N PHE A 25 9.86 21.32 -23.40
CA PHE A 25 9.08 21.90 -24.50
C PHE A 25 8.56 20.84 -25.48
N CYS A 26 9.37 19.83 -25.79
CA CYS A 26 8.96 18.72 -26.66
C CYS A 26 7.85 17.85 -26.04
N ILE A 27 7.79 17.75 -24.72
CA ILE A 27 6.74 17.00 -24.02
C ILE A 27 5.48 17.87 -23.91
N ASP A 28 5.60 19.12 -23.45
CA ASP A 28 4.46 19.97 -23.15
C ASP A 28 3.78 20.54 -24.40
N LYS A 29 4.56 20.98 -25.39
CA LYS A 29 4.03 21.66 -26.58
C LYS A 29 3.80 20.73 -27.76
N LEU A 30 4.68 19.74 -27.94
CA LEU A 30 4.57 18.80 -29.06
C LEU A 30 3.84 17.51 -28.67
N LYS A 31 3.54 17.29 -27.37
CA LYS A 31 2.89 16.06 -26.86
C LYS A 31 3.55 14.78 -27.38
N ASN A 32 4.89 14.81 -27.50
CA ASN A 32 5.62 13.62 -27.92
C ASN A 32 5.50 12.54 -26.85
N THR A 33 5.19 11.32 -27.28
CA THR A 33 5.07 10.12 -26.44
C THR A 33 6.21 9.12 -26.67
N ASP A 34 7.29 9.57 -27.32
CA ASP A 34 8.43 8.72 -27.65
C ASP A 34 9.22 8.37 -26.36
N LYS A 35 9.22 7.08 -26.01
CA LYS A 35 9.88 6.55 -24.82
C LYS A 35 11.36 6.92 -24.74
N ALA A 36 12.05 7.03 -25.88
CA ALA A 36 13.46 7.41 -25.89
C ALA A 36 13.68 8.85 -25.36
N ILE A 37 12.74 9.76 -25.65
CA ILE A 37 12.81 11.16 -25.21
C ILE A 37 12.56 11.24 -23.70
N HIS A 38 11.54 10.56 -23.20
CA HIS A 38 11.24 10.54 -21.77
C HIS A 38 12.34 9.83 -20.97
N ASN A 39 12.88 8.71 -21.47
CA ASN A 39 14.01 8.02 -20.83
C ASN A 39 15.26 8.92 -20.75
N PHE A 40 15.52 9.67 -21.81
CA PHE A 40 16.64 10.60 -21.82
C PHE A 40 16.41 11.77 -20.85
N LEU A 41 15.18 12.31 -20.76
CA LEU A 41 14.84 13.32 -19.77
C LEU A 41 15.01 12.81 -18.33
N VAL A 42 14.53 11.60 -18.04
CA VAL A 42 14.72 10.93 -16.73
C VAL A 42 16.22 10.76 -16.42
N SER A 43 17.03 10.41 -17.43
CA SER A 43 18.50 10.33 -17.28
C SER A 43 19.15 11.65 -16.87
N LEU A 44 18.65 12.76 -17.41
CA LEU A 44 19.16 14.09 -17.10
C LEU A 44 18.68 14.56 -15.72
N TYR A 45 17.41 14.33 -15.36
CA TYR A 45 16.90 14.68 -14.04
C TYR A 45 17.59 13.88 -12.93
N ALA A 46 17.78 12.58 -13.08
CA ALA A 46 18.45 11.77 -12.05
C ALA A 46 19.88 12.25 -11.76
N LYS A 47 20.56 12.85 -12.75
CA LYS A 47 21.94 13.33 -12.63
C LYS A 47 22.05 14.77 -12.15
N HIS A 48 21.14 15.65 -12.57
CA HIS A 48 21.25 17.10 -12.35
C HIS A 48 20.22 17.68 -11.39
N ASP A 49 19.03 17.08 -11.27
CA ASP A 49 17.94 17.62 -10.44
C ASP A 49 16.95 16.53 -9.98
N PRO A 50 17.21 15.90 -8.81
CA PRO A 50 16.32 14.88 -8.25
C PRO A 50 14.93 15.38 -7.87
N GLN A 51 14.77 16.67 -7.54
CA GLN A 51 13.46 17.22 -7.18
C GLN A 51 12.54 17.27 -8.40
N LYS A 52 13.07 17.75 -9.53
CA LYS A 52 12.33 17.73 -10.80
C LYS A 52 12.03 16.32 -11.29
N LEU A 53 12.92 15.35 -11.02
CA LEU A 53 12.62 13.95 -11.30
C LEU A 53 11.34 13.53 -10.59
N MET A 54 11.22 13.81 -9.28
CA MET A 54 10.04 13.44 -8.49
C MET A 54 8.78 14.14 -8.98
N GLU A 55 8.84 15.44 -9.28
CA GLU A 55 7.73 16.18 -9.88
C GLU A 55 7.28 15.55 -11.20
N TYR A 56 8.25 15.20 -12.05
CA TYR A 56 7.97 14.55 -13.33
C TYR A 56 7.34 13.17 -13.16
N LEU A 57 7.86 12.32 -12.27
CA LEU A 57 7.28 11.01 -11.95
C LEU A 57 5.83 11.15 -11.46
N ASN A 58 5.57 12.09 -10.56
CA ASN A 58 4.22 12.38 -10.08
C ASN A 58 3.29 12.89 -11.19
N SER A 59 3.80 13.65 -12.16
CA SER A 59 3.02 14.23 -13.26
C SER A 59 2.56 13.21 -14.31
N GLN A 60 3.31 12.11 -14.49
CA GLN A 60 2.98 11.07 -15.48
C GLN A 60 1.87 10.11 -14.98
N GLY A 61 1.50 10.20 -13.71
CA GLY A 61 0.43 9.40 -13.10
C GLY A 61 0.89 8.05 -12.54
N GLN A 62 -0.07 7.29 -11.99
CA GLN A 62 0.19 6.04 -11.27
C GLN A 62 -0.03 4.77 -12.10
N GLU A 63 -0.42 4.89 -13.38
CA GLU A 63 -0.68 3.75 -14.24
C GLU A 63 0.51 3.45 -15.16
N LEU A 64 1.05 2.23 -15.06
CA LEU A 64 2.15 1.74 -15.90
C LEU A 64 1.88 1.89 -17.42
N SER A 65 0.61 1.79 -17.84
CA SER A 65 0.17 1.92 -19.23
C SER A 65 0.15 3.35 -19.76
N LEU A 66 0.04 4.36 -18.87
CA LEU A 66 0.00 5.77 -19.25
C LEU A 66 1.39 6.42 -19.20
N VAL A 67 2.34 5.75 -18.56
CA VAL A 67 3.71 6.20 -18.41
C VAL A 67 4.46 6.09 -19.75
N ASN A 68 4.98 7.22 -20.22
CA ASN A 68 5.72 7.28 -21.49
C ASN A 68 7.22 7.00 -21.33
N TYR A 69 7.70 6.55 -20.17
CA TYR A 69 9.10 6.13 -19.96
C TYR A 69 9.19 4.63 -19.60
N ASP A 70 10.38 4.07 -19.76
CA ASP A 70 10.69 2.72 -19.30
C ASP A 70 10.99 2.74 -17.80
N VAL A 71 10.08 2.14 -17.03
CA VAL A 71 10.14 2.14 -15.56
C VAL A 71 11.31 1.29 -15.04
N HIS A 72 11.70 0.22 -15.74
CA HIS A 72 12.86 -0.59 -15.36
C HIS A 72 14.17 0.17 -15.58
N PHE A 73 14.28 0.88 -16.70
CA PHE A 73 15.41 1.77 -16.96
C PHE A 73 15.50 2.88 -15.91
N ALA A 74 14.38 3.54 -15.61
CA ALA A 74 14.31 4.59 -14.60
C ALA A 74 14.72 4.07 -13.22
N LEU A 75 14.25 2.87 -12.82
CA LEU A 75 14.56 2.27 -11.53
C LEU A 75 16.06 1.96 -11.41
N ARG A 76 16.65 1.35 -12.44
CA ARG A 76 18.09 1.07 -12.47
C ARG A 76 18.91 2.34 -12.31
N LEU A 77 18.55 3.37 -13.06
CA LEU A 77 19.24 4.66 -13.01
C LEU A 77 19.09 5.35 -11.65
N CYS A 78 17.90 5.32 -11.05
CA CYS A 78 17.69 5.88 -9.71
C CYS A 78 18.52 5.13 -8.66
N HIS A 79 18.64 3.80 -8.80
CA HIS A 79 19.48 2.98 -7.94
C HIS A 79 20.97 3.34 -8.09
N GLU A 80 21.46 3.50 -9.31
CA GLU A 80 22.85 3.92 -9.61
C GLU A 80 23.17 5.32 -9.03
N ASN A 81 22.19 6.22 -8.95
CA ASN A 81 22.35 7.57 -8.39
C ASN A 81 21.95 7.68 -6.91
N ASN A 82 21.68 6.58 -6.21
CA ASN A 82 21.23 6.55 -4.82
C ASN A 82 19.95 7.37 -4.53
N LEU A 83 19.05 7.49 -5.51
CA LEU A 83 17.78 8.22 -5.37
C LEU A 83 16.69 7.30 -4.79
N THR A 84 16.75 7.07 -3.49
CA THR A 84 15.89 6.11 -2.79
C THR A 84 14.41 6.43 -2.87
N GLU A 85 14.00 7.69 -2.71
CA GLU A 85 12.59 8.11 -2.81
C GLU A 85 11.99 7.83 -4.20
N ALA A 86 12.74 8.12 -5.26
CA ALA A 86 12.33 7.82 -6.63
C ALA A 86 12.24 6.29 -6.85
N CYS A 87 13.18 5.52 -6.28
CA CYS A 87 13.12 4.06 -6.35
C CYS A 87 11.89 3.48 -5.65
N VAL A 88 11.46 4.07 -4.53
CA VAL A 88 10.24 3.66 -3.82
C VAL A 88 9.01 3.89 -4.70
N GLN A 89 8.88 5.07 -5.30
CA GLN A 89 7.75 5.37 -6.19
C GLN A 89 7.73 4.48 -7.43
N LEU A 90 8.88 4.31 -8.09
CA LEU A 90 8.99 3.46 -9.29
C LEU A 90 8.70 1.98 -8.96
N SER A 91 9.14 1.49 -7.81
CA SER A 91 8.80 0.14 -7.34
C SER A 91 7.29 -0.02 -7.10
N GLY A 92 6.63 1.01 -6.53
CA GLY A 92 5.17 1.05 -6.39
C GLY A 92 4.45 1.00 -7.73
N LEU A 93 4.92 1.76 -8.73
CA LEU A 93 4.36 1.74 -10.10
C LEU A 93 4.49 0.37 -10.78
N LEU A 94 5.55 -0.38 -10.49
CA LEU A 94 5.75 -1.74 -10.98
C LEU A 94 4.90 -2.78 -10.22
N GLY A 95 4.15 -2.37 -9.20
CA GLY A 95 3.41 -3.28 -8.31
C GLY A 95 4.30 -4.07 -7.35
N LEU A 96 5.58 -3.71 -7.22
CA LEU A 96 6.55 -4.36 -6.33
C LEU A 96 6.47 -3.76 -4.92
N TRP A 97 5.31 -3.88 -4.29
CA TRP A 97 5.02 -3.24 -3.01
C TRP A 97 5.96 -3.66 -1.87
N GLU A 98 6.33 -4.95 -1.82
CA GLU A 98 7.26 -5.46 -0.79
C GLU A 98 8.62 -4.77 -0.87
N ALA A 99 9.20 -4.68 -2.07
CA ALA A 99 10.48 -4.02 -2.30
C ALA A 99 10.37 -2.50 -2.08
N ALA A 100 9.24 -1.89 -2.48
CA ALA A 100 8.98 -0.48 -2.24
C ALA A 100 8.96 -0.15 -0.74
N VAL A 101 8.28 -0.96 0.07
CA VAL A 101 8.24 -0.79 1.53
C VAL A 101 9.61 -1.03 2.16
N ASP A 102 10.36 -2.03 1.72
CA ASP A 102 11.72 -2.26 2.22
C ASP A 102 12.64 -1.06 1.99
N LEU A 103 12.61 -0.51 0.78
CA LEU A 103 13.36 0.70 0.45
C LEU A 103 12.86 1.90 1.24
N ALA A 104 11.55 2.07 1.39
CA ALA A 104 10.97 3.18 2.14
C ALA A 104 11.36 3.14 3.61
N LEU A 105 11.40 1.95 4.24
CA LEU A 105 11.82 1.76 5.63
C LEU A 105 13.26 2.21 5.90
N THR A 106 14.14 2.21 4.88
CA THR A 106 15.50 2.74 5.02
C THR A 106 15.59 4.26 5.01
N VAL A 107 14.53 4.94 4.53
CA VAL A 107 14.48 6.40 4.36
C VAL A 107 13.60 7.03 5.43
N ASP A 108 12.32 6.67 5.46
CA ASP A 108 11.32 7.23 6.35
C ASP A 108 10.17 6.25 6.59
N LEU A 109 9.78 6.12 7.86
CA LEU A 109 8.65 5.30 8.29
C LEU A 109 7.32 5.83 7.73
N GLU A 110 7.15 7.14 7.61
CA GLU A 110 5.91 7.73 7.08
C GLU A 110 5.75 7.43 5.58
N LEU A 111 6.85 7.41 4.83
CA LEU A 111 6.85 7.00 3.43
C LEU A 111 6.45 5.52 3.28
N ALA A 112 6.96 4.64 4.16
CA ALA A 112 6.61 3.23 4.17
C ALA A 112 5.11 3.01 4.45
N LYS A 113 4.53 3.74 5.40
CA LYS A 113 3.07 3.73 5.68
C LYS A 113 2.27 4.17 4.46
N LYS A 114 2.70 5.25 3.80
CA LYS A 114 2.04 5.76 2.58
C LYS A 114 2.03 4.71 1.47
N MET A 115 3.14 4.01 1.26
CA MET A 115 3.23 2.94 0.27
C MET A 115 2.33 1.75 0.62
N ALA A 116 2.30 1.33 1.89
CA ALA A 116 1.42 0.26 2.34
C ALA A 116 -0.07 0.62 2.21
N ASN A 117 -0.44 1.90 2.28
CA ASN A 117 -1.81 2.36 2.05
C ASN A 117 -2.16 2.54 0.57
N MET A 118 -1.16 2.74 -0.30
CA MET A 118 -1.36 2.82 -1.76
C MET A 118 -1.58 1.46 -2.43
N SER A 119 -1.29 0.36 -1.75
CA SER A 119 -1.55 -0.98 -2.29
C SER A 119 -3.04 -1.19 -2.58
N PRO A 120 -3.42 -1.90 -3.65
CA PRO A 120 -4.82 -2.11 -4.03
C PRO A 120 -5.66 -2.72 -2.90
N GLU A 121 -6.89 -2.22 -2.69
CA GLU A 121 -7.80 -2.75 -1.65
C GLU A 121 -8.16 -4.22 -1.87
N THR A 122 -8.13 -4.68 -3.12
CA THR A 122 -8.36 -6.08 -3.51
C THR A 122 -7.35 -7.04 -2.89
N GLU A 123 -6.17 -6.56 -2.49
CA GLU A 123 -5.09 -7.37 -1.93
C GLU A 123 -4.91 -7.12 -0.43
N ALA A 124 -6.00 -7.30 0.33
CA ALA A 124 -6.00 -7.10 1.79
C ALA A 124 -4.92 -7.94 2.51
N GLU A 125 -4.64 -9.15 2.02
CA GLU A 125 -3.56 -10.01 2.54
C GLU A 125 -2.18 -9.40 2.33
N LEU A 126 -1.92 -8.85 1.14
CA LEU A 126 -0.66 -8.17 0.83
C LEU A 126 -0.51 -6.94 1.72
N ARG A 127 -1.56 -6.13 1.86
CA ARG A 127 -1.55 -4.96 2.74
C ARG A 127 -1.24 -5.35 4.19
N LYS A 128 -1.87 -6.40 4.71
CA LYS A 128 -1.57 -6.93 6.05
C LYS A 128 -0.09 -7.34 6.15
N LYS A 129 0.45 -8.05 5.15
CA LYS A 129 1.86 -8.46 5.11
C LYS A 129 2.82 -7.27 5.10
N LEU A 130 2.55 -6.23 4.32
CA LEU A 130 3.36 -5.01 4.25
C LEU A 130 3.37 -4.29 5.60
N TRP A 131 2.19 -4.09 6.20
CA TRP A 131 2.07 -3.48 7.52
C TRP A 131 2.76 -4.29 8.61
N LEU A 132 2.74 -5.63 8.54
CA LEU A 132 3.44 -6.49 9.48
C LEU A 132 4.96 -6.33 9.35
N LYS A 133 5.45 -6.18 8.12
CA LYS A 133 6.86 -5.93 7.85
C LYS A 133 7.32 -4.57 8.40
N ILE A 134 6.48 -3.55 8.25
CA ILE A 134 6.72 -2.22 8.86
C ILE A 134 6.72 -2.34 10.38
N ALA A 135 5.73 -3.02 10.97
CA ALA A 135 5.65 -3.24 12.41
C ALA A 135 6.88 -3.98 12.95
N GLN A 136 7.31 -5.04 12.26
CA GLN A 136 8.52 -5.80 12.59
C GLN A 136 9.76 -4.90 12.61
N ASN A 137 9.89 -4.01 11.63
CA ASN A 137 11.00 -3.06 11.57
C ASN A 137 10.96 -2.05 12.74
N VAL A 138 9.77 -1.53 13.07
CA VAL A 138 9.58 -0.60 14.20
C VAL A 138 9.93 -1.25 15.53
N VAL A 139 9.48 -2.48 15.77
CA VAL A 139 9.75 -3.24 17.00
C VAL A 139 11.24 -3.60 17.10
N SER A 140 11.82 -4.12 16.01
CA SER A 140 13.23 -4.55 16.00
C SER A 140 14.23 -3.39 16.09
N GLY A 141 13.89 -2.21 15.56
CA GLY A 141 14.80 -1.08 15.48
C GLY A 141 14.86 -0.21 16.74
N LYS A 142 13.80 -0.17 17.55
CA LYS A 142 13.69 0.80 18.66
C LYS A 142 13.38 0.22 20.03
N ASP A 143 13.03 -1.07 20.14
CA ASP A 143 12.59 -1.73 21.40
C ASP A 143 11.55 -0.91 22.20
N ASP A 144 10.87 0.02 21.52
CA ASP A 144 9.95 0.98 22.12
C ASP A 144 8.53 0.47 21.89
N ILE A 145 8.06 -0.28 22.89
CA ILE A 145 6.72 -0.88 22.90
C ILE A 145 5.66 0.21 22.82
N GLN A 146 5.87 1.40 23.39
CA GLN A 146 4.87 2.47 23.32
C GLN A 146 4.69 2.97 21.90
N GLN A 147 5.80 3.11 21.15
CA GLN A 147 5.74 3.49 19.73
C GLN A 147 5.10 2.39 18.88
N ALA A 148 5.40 1.11 19.14
CA ALA A 148 4.76 -0.02 18.46
C ALA A 148 3.24 -0.09 18.75
N MET A 149 2.83 0.20 19.98
CA MET A 149 1.42 0.24 20.38
C MET A 149 0.67 1.44 19.79
N ALA A 150 1.34 2.59 19.70
CA ALA A 150 0.80 3.75 18.99
C ALA A 150 0.68 3.47 17.48
N PHE A 151 1.60 2.69 16.91
CA PHE A 151 1.54 2.25 15.52
C PHE A 151 0.39 1.27 15.26
N LEU A 152 0.15 0.31 16.17
CA LEU A 152 -1.02 -0.59 16.08
C LEU A 152 -2.34 0.20 16.07
N LYS A 153 -2.46 1.25 16.89
CA LYS A 153 -3.66 2.10 16.91
C LYS A 153 -3.91 2.87 15.60
N GLN A 154 -2.91 2.98 14.72
CA GLN A 154 -3.05 3.65 13.43
C GLN A 154 -3.50 2.70 12.31
N CYS A 155 -3.53 1.38 12.57
CA CYS A 155 -3.83 0.38 11.55
C CYS A 155 -4.76 -0.71 12.09
N ASP A 156 -5.98 -0.74 11.56
CA ASP A 156 -7.00 -1.72 11.97
C ASP A 156 -6.77 -3.13 11.40
N LEU A 157 -5.79 -3.31 10.50
CA LEU A 157 -5.53 -4.59 9.81
C LEU A 157 -4.66 -5.55 10.63
N ILE A 158 -3.95 -5.03 11.63
CA ILE A 158 -3.00 -5.80 12.44
C ILE A 158 -3.49 -5.82 13.88
N LYS A 159 -3.53 -7.02 14.44
CA LYS A 159 -3.86 -7.21 15.85
C LYS A 159 -2.59 -7.30 16.69
N ILE A 160 -2.75 -7.05 17.98
CA ILE A 160 -1.67 -7.26 18.95
C ILE A 160 -1.11 -8.69 18.89
N GLU A 161 -1.98 -9.67 18.63
CA GLU A 161 -1.62 -11.08 18.47
C GLU A 161 -0.59 -11.31 17.35
N ASP A 162 -0.66 -10.54 16.26
CA ASP A 162 0.24 -10.71 15.12
C ASP A 162 1.64 -10.17 15.41
N ILE A 163 1.77 -9.16 16.30
CA ILE A 163 3.07 -8.54 16.61
C ILE A 163 3.73 -9.10 17.88
N LEU A 164 2.95 -9.77 18.72
CA LEU A 164 3.41 -10.36 19.99
C LEU A 164 4.66 -11.25 19.83
N PRO A 165 4.78 -12.10 18.77
CA PRO A 165 5.96 -12.93 18.56
C PRO A 165 7.26 -12.16 18.26
N PHE A 166 7.18 -10.88 17.88
CA PHE A 166 8.37 -10.08 17.55
C PHE A 166 9.00 -9.40 18.77
N PHE A 167 8.33 -9.41 19.93
CA PHE A 167 8.88 -8.85 21.16
C PHE A 167 9.80 -9.85 21.86
N SER A 168 10.77 -9.33 22.62
CA SER A 168 11.62 -10.15 23.47
C SER A 168 10.84 -10.73 24.65
N ASP A 169 11.23 -11.92 25.13
CA ASP A 169 10.57 -12.63 26.23
C ASP A 169 10.51 -11.84 27.55
N PHE A 170 11.27 -10.73 27.67
CA PHE A 170 11.44 -9.95 28.88
C PHE A 170 10.62 -8.65 28.92
N VAL A 171 9.76 -8.41 27.93
CA VAL A 171 8.91 -7.21 27.94
C VAL A 171 7.87 -7.31 29.06
N THR A 172 7.77 -6.25 29.86
CA THR A 172 6.78 -6.12 30.93
C THR A 172 5.35 -6.14 30.36
N ILE A 173 4.57 -7.14 30.78
CA ILE A 173 3.15 -7.34 30.42
C ILE A 173 2.30 -6.07 30.66
N ASP A 174 2.69 -5.21 31.60
CA ASP A 174 2.00 -3.95 31.87
C ASP A 174 1.88 -3.04 30.64
N HIS A 175 2.83 -3.06 29.70
CA HIS A 175 2.73 -2.28 28.47
C HIS A 175 1.67 -2.81 27.50
N PHE A 176 1.36 -4.11 27.58
CA PHE A 176 0.38 -4.76 26.71
C PHE A 176 -1.00 -4.86 27.31
N LYS A 177 -1.13 -4.69 28.63
CA LYS A 177 -2.36 -4.88 29.39
C LYS A 177 -3.56 -4.22 28.75
N ASP A 178 -3.48 -2.93 28.44
CA ASP A 178 -4.62 -2.18 27.92
C ASP A 178 -5.03 -2.67 26.53
N ALA A 179 -4.07 -2.88 25.63
CA ALA A 179 -4.35 -3.37 24.28
C ALA A 179 -4.88 -4.82 24.28
N ILE A 180 -4.36 -5.69 25.14
CA ILE A 180 -4.88 -7.05 25.32
C ILE A 180 -6.31 -6.99 25.86
N CYS A 181 -6.56 -6.16 26.88
CA CYS A 181 -7.91 -5.98 27.43
C CYS A 181 -8.89 -5.49 26.36
N ASP A 182 -8.47 -4.58 25.49
CA ASP A 182 -9.33 -4.06 24.42
C ASP A 182 -9.59 -5.11 23.33
N SER A 183 -8.58 -5.86 22.89
CA SER A 183 -8.78 -6.99 21.96
C SER A 183 -9.67 -8.09 22.54
N LEU A 184 -9.55 -8.38 23.84
CA LEU A 184 -10.43 -9.35 24.52
C LEU A 184 -11.87 -8.85 24.63
N LYS A 185 -12.08 -7.54 24.89
CA LYS A 185 -13.43 -6.96 24.89
C LYS A 185 -14.07 -7.04 23.51
N GLU A 186 -13.31 -6.70 22.47
CA GLU A 186 -13.78 -6.78 21.07
C GLU A 186 -14.16 -8.21 20.70
N TYR A 187 -13.34 -9.20 21.08
CA TYR A 187 -13.64 -10.61 20.85
C TYR A 187 -14.91 -11.08 21.59
N ASN A 188 -15.09 -10.68 22.85
CA ASN A 188 -16.31 -10.98 23.60
C ASN A 188 -17.54 -10.33 22.96
N GLN A 189 -17.43 -9.09 22.49
CA GLN A 189 -18.51 -8.40 21.79
C GLN A 189 -18.88 -9.12 20.49
N HIS A 190 -17.87 -9.55 19.72
CA HIS A 190 -18.10 -10.31 18.50
C HIS A 190 -18.79 -11.65 18.77
N ILE A 191 -18.39 -12.36 19.84
CA ILE A 191 -19.08 -13.60 20.25
C ILE A 191 -20.53 -13.31 20.61
N GLN A 192 -20.79 -12.23 21.34
CA GLN A 192 -22.15 -11.88 21.75
C GLN A 192 -23.02 -11.54 20.53
N ASN A 193 -22.51 -10.74 19.59
CA ASN A 193 -23.22 -10.43 18.35
C ASN A 193 -23.54 -11.70 17.55
N LEU A 194 -22.57 -12.62 17.40
CA LEU A 194 -22.78 -13.88 16.69
C LEU A 194 -23.82 -14.76 17.38
N LYS A 195 -23.84 -14.75 18.72
CA LYS A 195 -24.84 -15.49 19.51
C LYS A 195 -26.24 -14.90 19.33
N ASP A 196 -26.35 -13.57 19.31
CA ASP A 196 -27.62 -12.87 19.10
C ASP A 196 -28.15 -13.11 17.67
N GLU A 197 -27.28 -13.06 16.65
CA GLU A 197 -27.61 -13.42 15.27
C GLU A 197 -28.10 -14.88 15.16
N MET A 198 -27.47 -15.80 15.87
CA MET A 198 -27.88 -17.21 15.90
C MET A 198 -29.25 -17.38 16.57
N GLU A 199 -29.52 -16.66 17.66
CA GLU A 199 -30.82 -16.69 18.34
C GLU A 199 -31.93 -16.10 17.46
N GLU A 200 -31.66 -15.00 16.76
CA GLU A 200 -32.61 -14.38 15.81
C GLU A 200 -32.92 -15.31 14.64
N ALA A 201 -31.89 -15.89 14.02
CA ALA A 201 -32.07 -16.86 12.93
C ALA A 201 -32.86 -18.09 13.38
N THR A 202 -32.62 -18.57 14.61
CA THR A 202 -33.37 -19.70 15.19
C THR A 202 -34.83 -19.35 15.41
N LYS A 203 -35.13 -18.18 16.00
CA LYS A 203 -36.51 -17.70 16.19
C LYS A 203 -37.24 -17.52 14.87
N SER A 204 -36.56 -16.97 13.85
CA SER A 204 -37.13 -16.83 12.51
C SER A 204 -37.46 -18.19 11.89
N ALA A 205 -36.57 -19.18 12.02
CA ALA A 205 -36.82 -20.54 11.52
C ALA A 205 -37.98 -21.24 12.26
N GLU A 206 -38.11 -21.03 13.57
CA GLU A 206 -39.25 -21.55 14.36
C GLU A 206 -40.57 -20.92 13.90
N GLN A 207 -40.61 -19.59 13.72
CA GLN A 207 -41.80 -18.89 13.21
C GLN A 207 -42.24 -19.43 11.84
N VAL A 208 -41.30 -19.60 10.91
CA VAL A 208 -41.59 -20.19 9.59
C VAL A 208 -42.13 -21.62 9.73
N ARG A 209 -41.59 -22.42 10.65
CA ARG A 209 -42.06 -23.79 10.89
C ARG A 209 -43.48 -23.81 11.44
N ASP A 210 -43.79 -22.93 12.37
CA ASP A 210 -45.12 -22.79 12.96
C ASP A 210 -46.14 -22.28 11.92
N GLU A 211 -45.75 -21.33 11.08
CA GLU A 211 -46.57 -20.88 9.94
C GLU A 211 -46.88 -22.05 9.00
N ILE A 212 -45.89 -22.83 8.57
CA ILE A 212 -46.09 -24.02 7.72
C ILE A 212 -47.06 -25.02 8.38
N GLN A 213 -46.90 -25.27 9.67
CA GLN A 213 -47.76 -26.20 10.40
C GLN A 213 -49.20 -25.68 10.50
N SER A 214 -49.38 -24.38 10.73
CA SER A 214 -50.70 -23.74 10.75
C SER A 214 -51.40 -23.79 9.38
N PHE A 215 -50.67 -23.53 8.29
CA PHE A 215 -51.16 -23.65 6.92
C PHE A 215 -51.60 -25.09 6.60
N ARG A 216 -50.82 -26.09 7.00
CA ARG A 216 -51.16 -27.50 6.79
C ARG A 216 -52.45 -27.92 7.49
N ASN A 217 -52.65 -27.45 8.72
CA ASN A 217 -53.87 -27.73 9.50
C ASN A 217 -55.12 -27.06 8.90
N HIS A 218 -54.96 -25.88 8.30
CA HIS A 218 -56.06 -25.20 7.59
C HIS A 218 -56.51 -25.93 6.32
N TYR A 219 -55.57 -26.45 5.52
CA TYR A 219 -55.91 -27.19 4.30
C TYR A 219 -56.55 -28.56 4.57
N THR A 220 -56.27 -29.21 5.70
CA THR A 220 -56.88 -30.51 6.05
C THR A 220 -58.37 -30.44 6.38
N LEU A 221 -58.94 -29.25 6.64
CA LEU A 221 -60.35 -29.09 6.99
C LEU A 221 -61.30 -29.02 5.78
N ILE A 222 -60.80 -29.01 4.54
CA ILE A 222 -61.64 -28.80 3.33
C ILE A 222 -61.89 -30.10 2.53
N ASN A 223 -61.23 -31.21 2.86
CA ASN A 223 -61.50 -32.51 2.22
C ASN A 223 -62.37 -33.41 3.11
N SER A 224 -63.64 -33.05 3.27
CA SER A 224 -64.69 -33.99 3.67
C SER A 224 -66.09 -33.49 3.31
N SER A 225 -66.50 -33.74 2.06
CA SER A 225 -67.86 -34.16 1.64
C SER A 225 -67.84 -34.51 0.16
#